data_AF-Q0IR37-F1
#
_entry.id   AF-Q0IR37-F1
#
_cell.length_a   1.000
_cell.length_b   1.000
_cell.length_c   1.000
_cell.angle_alpha   90.00
_cell.angle_beta   90.00
_cell.angle_gamma   90.00
#
_symmetry.space_group_name_H-M   'P 1'
#
loop_
_entity.id
_entity.type
_entity.pdbx_description
1 polymer ?
#
loop_
_entity_poly.entity_id
_entity_poly.type
_entity_poly.pdbx_seq_one_letter_code
_entity_poly.pdbx_strand_id
1 'polypeptide(L)'
;MNQEEYVEKKALHTMATAEELGGKKLDANLTAAEEAKVTWVIDPKGTPGDTTFTTITAALEKVPEGNKKRVILDLKPGAEFREKIFLNLSKPFITFKSDPKNPAVIAWSDTAATRGKDGKPVGTVGSTTVAIESDYFVAHGVVFKNDAPMAKPGAEGGQAVALRLFGTKAAIYNCTIDGGQDTLYDHKGLHYIKDCLIMGSVDFIFGFGRSYYEGCTIVSVTKEVSVLTAQQRSKTIEGALESGFSFKNCSIKGEGQIYLGRAWGESSRVVYAYTDMSKEVVPVGWDGWNIAKPESSGIYYGEFKCTGPGSDAKKRVGWALDLTEEQAKPFIGTHYIYGDSWLIPPDGTSTSSSSASTSSNSTAEAPTASSNSTASANKKESNSTAEAPTATSYSTASATTSNSTASAKATNYSSSSPPAKGK
;
A
#
# COMPACT_ATOMS: atom_id res chain seq x y z
N MET A 1 4.87 -23.09 -10.76
CA MET A 1 4.62 -22.84 -12.19
C MET A 1 5.84 -22.12 -12.74
N ASN A 2 6.63 -22.75 -13.61
CA ASN A 2 7.81 -22.13 -14.21
C ASN A 2 7.40 -21.27 -15.44
N GLN A 3 8.38 -20.55 -16.02
CA GLN A 3 8.15 -19.62 -17.12
C GLN A 3 7.56 -20.30 -18.38
N GLU A 4 7.93 -21.55 -18.65
CA GLU A 4 7.42 -22.36 -19.77
C GLU A 4 5.93 -22.69 -19.57
N GLU A 5 5.53 -23.07 -18.35
CA GLU A 5 4.13 -23.36 -18.05
C GLU A 5 3.21 -22.13 -18.17
N TYR A 6 3.71 -20.90 -17.95
CA TYR A 6 2.91 -19.68 -18.15
C TYR A 6 2.61 -19.41 -19.63
N VAL A 7 3.56 -19.73 -20.51
CA VAL A 7 3.41 -19.59 -21.97
C VAL A 7 2.56 -20.73 -22.55
N GLU A 8 2.73 -21.96 -22.08
CA GLU A 8 2.00 -23.13 -22.56
C GLU A 8 0.57 -23.22 -22.01
N LYS A 9 0.34 -22.82 -20.74
CA LYS A 9 -1.01 -22.75 -20.14
C LYS A 9 -1.66 -21.39 -20.37
N LYS A 10 -1.41 -20.79 -21.54
CA LYS A 10 -2.09 -19.58 -22.02
C LYS A 10 -3.61 -19.71 -21.93
N ALA A 11 -4.19 -20.92 -22.01
CA ALA A 11 -5.62 -21.20 -21.85
C ALA A 11 -6.16 -21.05 -20.40
N LEU A 12 -5.36 -21.40 -19.39
CA LEU A 12 -5.68 -21.23 -17.95
C LEU A 12 -5.47 -19.77 -17.49
N HIS A 13 -4.81 -18.96 -18.31
CA HIS A 13 -4.47 -17.57 -18.05
C HIS A 13 -5.01 -16.59 -19.10
N THR A 14 -5.63 -17.08 -20.18
CA THR A 14 -6.71 -16.38 -20.88
C THR A 14 -7.75 -16.25 -19.81
N MET A 15 -7.69 -15.08 -19.19
CA MET A 15 -8.73 -14.60 -18.32
C MET A 15 -10.05 -14.88 -19.04
N ALA A 16 -11.04 -15.33 -18.29
CA ALA A 16 -12.41 -15.08 -18.68
C ALA A 16 -12.41 -13.63 -19.21
N THR A 17 -12.68 -13.47 -20.50
CA THR A 17 -12.69 -12.18 -21.16
C THR A 17 -13.53 -11.23 -20.31
N ALA A 18 -13.29 -9.92 -20.38
CA ALA A 18 -14.17 -8.98 -19.69
C ALA A 18 -15.65 -9.25 -20.01
N GLU A 19 -15.94 -9.84 -21.18
CA GLU A 19 -17.25 -10.36 -21.60
C GLU A 19 -17.74 -11.60 -20.81
N GLU A 20 -16.89 -12.55 -20.46
CA GLU A 20 -17.23 -13.76 -19.67
C GLU A 20 -17.47 -13.50 -18.17
N LEU A 21 -16.99 -12.35 -17.63
CA LEU A 21 -17.24 -11.93 -16.24
C LEU A 21 -18.34 -10.85 -16.09
N GLY A 22 -19.13 -10.58 -17.14
CA GLY A 22 -20.17 -9.55 -17.12
C GLY A 22 -19.59 -8.17 -17.40
N GLY A 23 -19.32 -7.90 -18.68
CA GLY A 23 -18.49 -6.80 -19.14
C GLY A 23 -18.86 -5.39 -18.71
N LYS A 24 -17.82 -4.54 -18.65
CA LYS A 24 -17.83 -3.06 -18.65
C LYS A 24 -18.89 -2.37 -17.78
N LYS A 25 -19.48 -3.07 -16.82
CA LYS A 25 -20.57 -2.58 -16.00
C LYS A 25 -20.09 -2.58 -14.57
N LEU A 26 -20.18 -1.40 -13.97
CA LEU A 26 -19.90 -1.21 -12.56
C LEU A 26 -20.79 -2.13 -11.72
N ASP A 27 -20.23 -2.66 -10.63
CA ASP A 27 -20.97 -3.43 -9.63
C ASP A 27 -22.26 -2.67 -9.21
N ALA A 28 -23.39 -3.38 -9.20
CA ALA A 28 -24.70 -2.79 -8.95
C ALA A 28 -24.85 -2.24 -7.52
N ASN A 29 -24.24 -2.91 -6.53
CA ASN A 29 -24.24 -2.44 -5.15
C ASN A 29 -23.36 -1.18 -5.01
N LEU A 30 -22.22 -1.16 -5.68
CA LEU A 30 -21.38 0.04 -5.75
C LEU A 30 -22.14 1.21 -6.39
N THR A 31 -22.79 0.98 -7.52
CA THR A 31 -23.59 2.00 -8.22
C THR A 31 -24.66 2.59 -7.28
N ALA A 32 -25.45 1.73 -6.63
CA ALA A 32 -26.48 2.17 -5.69
C ALA A 32 -25.90 2.90 -4.47
N ALA A 33 -24.71 2.49 -3.99
CA ALA A 33 -24.04 3.16 -2.88
C ALA A 33 -23.60 4.58 -3.24
N GLU A 34 -23.07 4.79 -4.45
CA GLU A 34 -22.67 6.11 -4.92
C GLU A 34 -23.85 7.07 -5.16
N GLU A 35 -24.99 6.55 -5.65
CA GLU A 35 -26.22 7.32 -5.82
C GLU A 35 -26.75 7.85 -4.48
N ALA A 36 -26.53 7.09 -3.40
CA ALA A 36 -26.99 7.41 -2.05
C ALA A 36 -25.91 8.04 -1.15
N LYS A 37 -24.86 8.63 -1.75
CA LYS A 37 -23.70 9.14 -1.00
C LYS A 37 -24.05 10.23 0.02
N VAL A 38 -23.36 10.19 1.17
CA VAL A 38 -23.43 11.18 2.23
C VAL A 38 -22.03 11.62 2.64
N THR A 39 -21.90 12.83 3.17
CA THR A 39 -20.62 13.37 3.65
C THR A 39 -20.74 13.82 5.10
N TRP A 40 -19.78 13.38 5.91
CA TRP A 40 -19.64 13.75 7.32
C TRP A 40 -18.31 14.47 7.52
N VAL A 41 -18.34 15.55 8.30
CA VAL A 41 -17.15 16.34 8.62
C VAL A 41 -16.48 15.77 9.85
N ILE A 42 -15.17 15.52 9.76
CA ILE A 42 -14.37 15.10 10.90
C ILE A 42 -13.41 16.23 11.26
N ASP A 43 -13.71 16.96 12.32
CA ASP A 43 -12.93 18.10 12.81
C ASP A 43 -12.67 17.94 14.32
N PRO A 44 -11.44 17.63 14.76
CA PRO A 44 -11.10 17.49 16.18
C PRO A 44 -11.42 18.72 17.04
N LYS A 45 -11.53 19.90 16.41
CA LYS A 45 -11.85 21.17 17.07
C LYS A 45 -13.26 21.65 16.76
N GLY A 46 -14.03 20.87 15.99
CA GLY A 46 -15.41 21.16 15.64
C GLY A 46 -16.38 20.84 16.78
N THR A 47 -17.59 21.38 16.68
CA THR A 47 -18.69 21.03 17.57
C THR A 47 -19.40 19.78 17.02
N PRO A 48 -19.53 18.68 17.78
CA PRO A 48 -20.25 17.50 17.33
C PRO A 48 -21.70 17.79 16.95
N GLY A 49 -22.19 17.11 15.92
CA GLY A 49 -23.57 17.17 15.43
C GLY A 49 -23.92 15.93 14.64
N ASP A 50 -25.09 15.91 13.99
CA ASP A 50 -25.58 14.70 13.29
C ASP A 50 -24.66 14.22 12.15
N THR A 51 -23.91 15.13 11.54
CA THR A 51 -22.96 14.85 10.44
C THR A 51 -21.58 15.44 10.71
N THR A 52 -21.29 15.84 11.94
CA THR A 52 -19.98 16.39 12.35
C THR A 52 -19.47 15.62 13.56
N PHE A 53 -18.25 15.08 13.46
CA PHE A 53 -17.62 14.28 14.50
C PHE A 53 -16.24 14.85 14.82
N THR A 54 -15.78 14.65 16.06
CA THR A 54 -14.43 15.07 16.48
C THR A 54 -13.38 13.99 16.26
N THR A 55 -13.80 12.73 16.06
CA THR A 55 -12.91 11.59 15.83
C THR A 55 -13.41 10.74 14.66
N ILE A 56 -12.49 10.03 14.02
CA ILE A 56 -12.82 9.07 12.96
C ILE A 56 -13.58 7.88 13.56
N THR A 57 -13.16 7.42 14.74
CA THR A 57 -13.82 6.29 15.42
C THR A 57 -15.30 6.57 15.70
N ALA A 58 -15.66 7.75 16.21
CA ALA A 58 -17.05 8.10 16.50
C ALA A 58 -17.92 8.15 15.22
N ALA A 59 -17.35 8.62 14.11
CA ALA A 59 -18.04 8.58 12.82
C ALA A 59 -18.25 7.12 12.36
N LEU A 60 -17.22 6.28 12.41
CA LEU A 60 -17.35 4.87 12.03
C LEU A 60 -18.37 4.10 12.89
N GLU A 61 -18.48 4.41 14.18
CA GLU A 61 -19.50 3.84 15.07
C GLU A 61 -20.93 4.19 14.64
N LYS A 62 -21.14 5.38 14.05
CA LYS A 62 -22.44 5.82 13.54
C LYS A 62 -22.86 5.10 12.24
N VAL A 63 -21.90 4.60 11.45
CA VAL A 63 -22.21 3.82 10.24
C VAL A 63 -22.88 2.49 10.64
N PRO A 64 -24.08 2.17 10.09
CA PRO A 64 -24.74 0.92 10.39
C PRO A 64 -24.02 -0.28 9.78
N GLU A 65 -24.12 -1.42 10.44
CA GLU A 65 -23.75 -2.72 9.88
C GLU A 65 -24.54 -3.00 8.58
N GLY A 66 -23.90 -3.57 7.57
CA GLY A 66 -24.51 -3.80 6.25
C GLY A 66 -24.77 -2.51 5.47
N ASN A 67 -23.94 -1.48 5.68
CA ASN A 67 -24.07 -0.18 5.02
C ASN A 67 -24.24 -0.32 3.50
N LYS A 68 -25.17 0.45 2.93
CA LYS A 68 -25.51 0.42 1.49
C LYS A 68 -25.26 1.74 0.79
N LYS A 69 -24.63 2.71 1.47
CA LYS A 69 -24.44 4.07 0.99
C LYS A 69 -22.97 4.42 1.02
N ARG A 70 -22.47 5.19 0.05
CA ARG A 70 -21.14 5.78 0.14
C ARG A 70 -21.11 6.78 1.30
N VAL A 71 -20.37 6.48 2.36
CA VAL A 71 -20.18 7.41 3.49
C VAL A 71 -18.78 8.03 3.37
N ILE A 72 -18.74 9.32 3.07
CA ILE A 72 -17.50 10.09 2.94
C ILE A 72 -17.21 10.75 4.29
N LEU A 73 -16.13 10.33 4.94
CA LEU A 73 -15.54 11.03 6.07
C LEU A 73 -14.57 12.08 5.52
N ASP A 74 -15.01 13.33 5.50
CA ASP A 74 -14.23 14.49 5.08
C ASP A 74 -13.39 14.99 6.27
N LEU A 75 -12.14 14.52 6.31
CA LEU A 75 -11.19 14.81 7.36
C LEU A 75 -10.65 16.22 7.17
N LYS A 76 -10.80 17.04 8.22
CA LYS A 76 -10.33 18.43 8.24
C LYS A 76 -8.88 18.54 7.74
N PRO A 77 -8.61 19.31 6.67
CA PRO A 77 -7.25 19.53 6.18
C PRO A 77 -6.29 20.00 7.27
N GLY A 78 -5.12 19.37 7.36
CA GLY A 78 -4.08 19.64 8.35
C GLY A 78 -4.41 19.18 9.78
N ALA A 79 -5.53 18.48 10.00
CA ALA A 79 -5.82 17.90 11.30
C ALA A 79 -5.01 16.62 11.55
N GLU A 80 -4.64 16.40 12.81
CA GLU A 80 -3.97 15.19 13.27
C GLU A 80 -4.91 14.34 14.11
N PHE A 81 -5.05 13.07 13.73
CA PHE A 81 -5.87 12.06 14.38
C PHE A 81 -4.93 11.01 14.98
N ARG A 82 -4.67 11.13 16.29
CA ARG A 82 -3.93 10.12 17.05
C ARG A 82 -4.87 8.98 17.46
N GLU A 83 -5.30 8.20 16.47
CA GLU A 83 -6.27 7.13 16.63
C GLU A 83 -5.78 5.83 15.99
N LYS A 84 -6.14 4.71 16.60
CA LYS A 84 -6.01 3.39 15.99
C LYS A 84 -7.35 2.99 15.37
N ILE A 85 -7.41 2.96 14.04
CA ILE A 85 -8.65 2.80 13.29
C ILE A 85 -8.84 1.35 12.85
N PHE A 86 -10.03 0.82 13.10
CA PHE A 86 -10.47 -0.47 12.59
C PHE A 86 -11.79 -0.31 11.84
N LEU A 87 -11.75 -0.38 10.52
CA LEU A 87 -12.93 -0.43 9.67
C LEU A 87 -13.26 -1.90 9.39
N ASN A 88 -14.25 -2.41 10.12
CA ASN A 88 -14.64 -3.81 10.05
C ASN A 88 -15.36 -4.15 8.73
N LEU A 89 -15.34 -5.43 8.35
CA LEU A 89 -15.86 -5.94 7.07
C LEU A 89 -17.33 -5.63 6.78
N SER A 90 -18.17 -5.45 7.80
CA SER A 90 -19.62 -5.29 7.63
C SER A 90 -20.04 -3.89 7.17
N LYS A 91 -19.11 -2.93 7.10
CA LYS A 91 -19.38 -1.52 6.81
C LYS A 91 -18.75 -1.09 5.47
N PRO A 92 -19.19 -1.63 4.32
CA PRO A 92 -18.60 -1.31 3.02
C PRO A 92 -18.88 0.13 2.58
N PHE A 93 -18.24 0.55 1.50
CA PHE A 93 -18.46 1.85 0.85
C PHE A 93 -18.08 3.07 1.71
N ILE A 94 -16.99 2.97 2.48
CA ILE A 94 -16.45 4.10 3.25
C ILE A 94 -15.37 4.81 2.44
N THR A 95 -15.37 6.13 2.54
CA THR A 95 -14.31 6.97 1.98
C THR A 95 -13.67 7.83 3.05
N PHE A 96 -12.35 7.82 3.14
CA PHE A 96 -11.59 8.85 3.86
C PHE A 96 -11.09 9.87 2.85
N LYS A 97 -11.44 11.14 3.06
CA LYS A 97 -11.07 12.23 2.16
C LYS A 97 -10.41 13.35 2.94
N SER A 98 -9.34 13.92 2.40
CA SER A 98 -8.82 15.21 2.82
C SER A 98 -8.20 15.95 1.63
N ASP A 99 -7.74 17.18 1.84
CA ASP A 99 -7.04 17.95 0.82
C ASP A 99 -5.60 17.42 0.66
N PRO A 100 -5.20 16.85 -0.48
CA PRO A 100 -3.84 16.35 -0.68
C PRO A 100 -2.75 17.43 -0.56
N LYS A 101 -3.09 18.73 -0.66
CA LYS A 101 -2.15 19.84 -0.46
C LYS A 101 -1.93 20.18 1.02
N ASN A 102 -2.85 19.77 1.89
CA ASN A 102 -2.76 19.95 3.33
C ASN A 102 -3.46 18.76 4.02
N PRO A 103 -2.89 17.55 3.88
CA PRO A 103 -3.62 16.33 4.20
C PRO A 103 -3.83 16.19 5.70
N ALA A 104 -4.98 15.63 6.08
CA ALA A 104 -5.15 15.09 7.41
C ALA A 104 -4.21 13.89 7.64
N VAL A 105 -3.74 13.75 8.89
CA VAL A 105 -2.82 12.68 9.30
C VAL A 105 -3.51 11.76 10.30
N ILE A 106 -3.48 10.45 10.04
CA ILE A 106 -3.90 9.42 10.99
C ILE A 106 -2.64 8.69 11.45
N ALA A 107 -2.34 8.77 12.75
CA ALA A 107 -1.07 8.31 13.30
C ALA A 107 -1.24 7.44 14.54
N TRP A 108 -0.40 6.40 14.64
CA TRP A 108 -0.18 5.62 15.86
C TRP A 108 1.25 5.05 15.89
N SER A 109 1.69 4.45 16.99
CA SER A 109 3.10 4.08 17.23
C SER A 109 3.31 2.64 17.69
N ASP A 110 2.37 1.72 17.43
CA ASP A 110 2.54 0.34 17.87
C ASP A 110 3.55 -0.38 16.99
N THR A 111 4.42 -1.17 17.62
CA THR A 111 5.22 -2.19 16.93
C THR A 111 4.63 -3.57 17.21
N ALA A 112 5.09 -4.60 16.49
CA ALA A 112 4.72 -5.98 16.77
C ALA A 112 5.09 -6.42 18.20
N ALA A 113 6.11 -5.81 18.81
CA ALA A 113 6.51 -6.05 20.18
C ALA A 113 5.65 -5.33 21.24
N THR A 114 4.85 -4.32 20.84
CA THR A 114 3.95 -3.60 21.76
C THR A 114 3.06 -4.59 22.51
N ARG A 115 2.91 -4.39 23.82
CA ARG A 115 2.11 -5.26 24.68
C ARG A 115 0.64 -4.89 24.59
N GLY A 116 -0.19 -5.85 24.21
CA GLY A 116 -1.64 -5.74 24.22
C GLY A 116 -2.21 -5.78 25.64
N LYS A 117 -3.54 -5.66 25.75
CA LYS A 117 -4.26 -5.69 27.04
C LYS A 117 -4.09 -7.02 27.79
N ASP A 118 -3.76 -8.09 27.09
CA ASP A 118 -3.48 -9.42 27.63
C ASP A 118 -2.01 -9.62 28.04
N GLY A 119 -1.17 -8.56 27.94
CA GLY A 119 0.26 -8.60 28.24
C GLY A 119 1.12 -9.27 27.16
N LYS A 120 0.53 -9.71 26.04
CA LYS A 120 1.26 -10.37 24.95
C LYS A 120 1.63 -9.37 23.85
N PRO A 121 2.69 -9.63 23.06
CA PRO A 121 2.98 -8.83 21.88
C PRO A 121 1.79 -8.84 20.92
N VAL A 122 1.40 -7.67 20.40
CA VAL A 122 0.27 -7.54 19.47
C VAL A 122 0.57 -8.12 18.08
N GLY A 123 1.85 -8.35 17.76
CA GLY A 123 2.29 -8.87 16.47
C GLY A 123 2.11 -7.86 15.33
N THR A 124 2.56 -8.23 14.12
CA THR A 124 2.49 -7.34 12.95
C THR A 124 1.07 -6.86 12.67
N VAL A 125 0.08 -7.76 12.71
CA VAL A 125 -1.33 -7.38 12.50
C VAL A 125 -1.80 -6.37 13.54
N GLY A 126 -1.51 -6.63 14.82
CA GLY A 126 -1.91 -5.76 15.90
C GLY A 126 -1.11 -4.47 15.98
N SER A 127 -0.01 -4.29 15.23
CA SER A 127 0.73 -3.02 15.15
C SER A 127 0.05 -1.95 14.27
N THR A 128 -0.97 -2.35 13.51
CA THR A 128 -1.60 -1.52 12.47
C THR A 128 -2.22 -0.22 13.02
N THR A 129 -1.87 0.92 12.43
CA THR A 129 -2.52 2.22 12.70
C THR A 129 -3.93 2.27 12.10
N VAL A 130 -4.08 2.01 10.80
CA VAL A 130 -5.38 1.92 10.12
C VAL A 130 -5.57 0.55 9.47
N ALA A 131 -6.52 -0.22 10.00
CA ALA A 131 -6.90 -1.54 9.48
C ALA A 131 -8.23 -1.45 8.73
N ILE A 132 -8.20 -1.74 7.43
CA ILE A 132 -9.36 -1.73 6.54
C ILE A 132 -9.70 -3.16 6.14
N GLU A 133 -10.74 -3.71 6.75
CA GLU A 133 -11.29 -5.02 6.39
C GLU A 133 -12.52 -4.93 5.48
N SER A 134 -12.99 -3.72 5.20
CA SER A 134 -14.22 -3.51 4.44
C SER A 134 -14.00 -3.30 2.96
N ASP A 135 -14.93 -3.83 2.18
CA ASP A 135 -14.91 -3.76 0.72
C ASP A 135 -15.27 -2.36 0.20
N TYR A 136 -14.77 -2.05 -1.00
CA TYR A 136 -15.04 -0.78 -1.68
C TYR A 136 -14.58 0.47 -0.90
N PHE A 137 -13.57 0.31 -0.02
CA PHE A 137 -12.95 1.43 0.68
C PHE A 137 -12.22 2.36 -0.30
N VAL A 138 -12.34 3.67 -0.06
CA VAL A 138 -11.58 4.67 -0.82
C VAL A 138 -10.83 5.60 0.13
N ALA A 139 -9.58 5.92 -0.19
CA ALA A 139 -8.88 7.02 0.45
C ALA A 139 -8.41 8.04 -0.58
N HIS A 140 -8.56 9.33 -0.30
CA HIS A 140 -8.06 10.40 -1.15
C HIS A 140 -7.41 11.51 -0.31
N GLY A 141 -6.12 11.78 -0.54
CA GLY A 141 -5.42 12.90 0.08
C GLY A 141 -5.20 12.75 1.59
N VAL A 142 -5.02 11.54 2.09
CA VAL A 142 -4.83 11.24 3.53
C VAL A 142 -3.42 10.72 3.80
N VAL A 143 -2.84 11.05 4.96
CA VAL A 143 -1.61 10.43 5.45
C VAL A 143 -1.96 9.32 6.44
N PHE A 144 -1.54 8.10 6.15
CA PHE A 144 -1.54 6.96 7.06
C PHE A 144 -0.14 6.78 7.61
N LYS A 145 0.05 6.91 8.93
CA LYS A 145 1.36 6.92 9.54
C LYS A 145 1.48 5.94 10.70
N ASN A 146 2.55 5.14 10.70
CA ASN A 146 3.05 4.53 11.93
C ASN A 146 4.34 5.25 12.34
N ASP A 147 4.29 6.00 13.45
CA ASP A 147 5.41 6.82 13.94
C ASP A 147 6.26 6.10 15.00
N ALA A 148 6.20 4.76 15.06
CA ALA A 148 7.11 3.98 15.88
C ALA A 148 8.59 4.23 15.51
N PRO A 149 9.52 4.16 16.48
CA PRO A 149 10.94 4.29 16.20
C PRO A 149 11.41 3.29 15.14
N MET A 150 12.22 3.76 14.18
CA MET A 150 12.74 2.93 13.10
C MET A 150 13.53 1.74 13.66
N ALA A 151 13.06 0.53 13.38
CA ALA A 151 13.78 -0.68 13.72
C ALA A 151 15.05 -0.83 12.87
N LYS A 152 16.12 -1.36 13.47
CA LYS A 152 17.29 -1.80 12.69
C LYS A 152 16.89 -3.00 11.81
N PRO A 153 17.45 -3.16 10.61
CA PRO A 153 17.26 -4.36 9.80
C PRO A 153 17.52 -5.64 10.61
N GLY A 154 16.55 -6.56 10.60
CA GLY A 154 16.63 -7.84 11.32
C GLY A 154 16.23 -7.80 12.80
N ALA A 155 15.85 -6.65 13.35
CA ALA A 155 15.36 -6.56 14.72
C ALA A 155 14.07 -7.37 14.93
N GLU A 156 14.01 -8.13 16.02
CA GLU A 156 12.80 -8.86 16.40
C GLU A 156 11.71 -7.90 16.89
N GLY A 157 10.50 -8.06 16.36
CA GLY A 157 9.33 -7.27 16.78
C GLY A 157 9.32 -5.81 16.30
N GLY A 158 10.20 -5.45 15.36
CA GLY A 158 10.33 -4.10 14.79
C GLY A 158 9.27 -3.72 13.74
N GLN A 159 8.40 -4.66 13.36
CA GLN A 159 7.32 -4.42 12.40
C GLN A 159 6.33 -3.38 12.93
N ALA A 160 5.93 -2.41 12.11
CA ALA A 160 5.09 -1.30 12.52
C ALA A 160 4.21 -0.83 11.35
N VAL A 161 3.00 -1.39 11.25
CA VAL A 161 2.11 -1.20 10.10
C VAL A 161 1.38 0.15 10.16
N ALA A 162 1.46 0.93 9.08
CA ALA A 162 0.72 2.19 8.93
C ALA A 162 -0.69 1.95 8.36
N LEU A 163 -0.76 1.19 7.27
CA LEU A 163 -2.03 0.85 6.62
C LEU A 163 -2.07 -0.65 6.32
N ARG A 164 -3.18 -1.29 6.68
CA ARG A 164 -3.50 -2.66 6.29
C ARG A 164 -4.76 -2.71 5.44
N LEU A 165 -4.66 -3.31 4.26
CA LEU A 165 -5.78 -3.50 3.33
C LEU A 165 -6.12 -4.99 3.24
N PHE A 166 -7.32 -5.36 3.68
CA PHE A 166 -7.85 -6.72 3.62
C PHE A 166 -9.19 -6.82 2.91
N GLY A 167 -10.01 -5.77 2.98
CA GLY A 167 -11.24 -5.67 2.19
C GLY A 167 -10.91 -5.53 0.70
N THR A 168 -11.69 -6.18 -0.16
CA THR A 168 -11.42 -6.16 -1.60
C THR A 168 -11.94 -4.89 -2.25
N LYS A 169 -11.38 -4.55 -3.41
CA LYS A 169 -11.77 -3.38 -4.22
C LYS A 169 -11.52 -2.06 -3.48
N ALA A 170 -10.36 -1.96 -2.81
CA ALA A 170 -9.92 -0.73 -2.16
C ALA A 170 -9.14 0.16 -3.13
N ALA A 171 -9.43 1.46 -3.16
CA ALA A 171 -8.75 2.43 -4.01
C ALA A 171 -8.13 3.57 -3.19
N ILE A 172 -6.82 3.80 -3.35
CA ILE A 172 -6.05 4.78 -2.58
C ILE A 172 -5.42 5.79 -3.55
N TYR A 173 -5.76 7.06 -3.40
CA TYR A 173 -5.41 8.12 -4.35
C TYR A 173 -4.71 9.29 -3.66
N ASN A 174 -3.58 9.75 -4.19
CA ASN A 174 -2.88 10.94 -3.68
C ASN A 174 -2.62 10.88 -2.16
N CYS A 175 -2.45 9.68 -1.61
CA CYS A 175 -2.23 9.47 -0.18
C CYS A 175 -0.73 9.33 0.11
N THR A 176 -0.37 9.54 1.37
CA THR A 176 0.95 9.17 1.89
C THR A 176 0.80 8.00 2.84
N ILE A 177 1.64 6.98 2.70
CA ILE A 177 1.72 5.83 3.60
C ILE A 177 3.14 5.84 4.17
N ASP A 178 3.26 6.24 5.43
CA ASP A 178 4.52 6.61 6.10
C ASP A 178 4.81 5.66 7.26
N GLY A 179 5.92 4.95 7.20
CA GLY A 179 6.33 4.04 8.27
C GLY A 179 7.78 3.57 8.13
N GLY A 180 8.11 2.52 8.88
CA GLY A 180 9.40 1.85 8.85
C GLY A 180 9.30 0.46 8.23
N GLN A 181 9.58 -0.55 9.05
CA GLN A 181 9.42 -1.94 8.65
C GLN A 181 7.94 -2.31 8.59
N ASP A 182 7.53 -3.04 7.54
CA ASP A 182 6.15 -3.51 7.33
C ASP A 182 5.12 -2.36 7.20
N THR A 183 5.44 -1.27 6.48
CA THR A 183 4.59 -0.06 6.41
C THR A 183 3.20 -0.28 5.82
N LEU A 184 3.11 -0.80 4.59
CA LEU A 184 1.86 -1.12 3.89
C LEU A 184 1.65 -2.63 3.89
N TYR A 185 0.72 -3.09 4.73
CA TYR A 185 0.26 -4.47 4.71
C TYR A 185 -0.88 -4.61 3.70
N ASP A 186 -0.50 -4.76 2.43
CA ASP A 186 -1.37 -5.11 1.31
C ASP A 186 -1.80 -6.59 1.40
N HIS A 187 -2.64 -6.85 2.41
CA HIS A 187 -2.83 -8.18 2.98
C HIS A 187 -3.55 -9.11 2.00
N LYS A 188 -4.74 -8.74 1.50
CA LYS A 188 -5.54 -9.54 0.56
C LYS A 188 -6.59 -8.65 -0.09
N GLY A 189 -6.92 -8.94 -1.35
CA GLY A 189 -7.98 -8.24 -2.08
C GLY A 189 -7.50 -7.70 -3.43
N LEU A 190 -8.42 -7.07 -4.16
CA LEU A 190 -8.11 -6.27 -5.35
C LEU A 190 -7.86 -4.84 -4.92
N HIS A 191 -6.66 -4.31 -5.10
CA HIS A 191 -6.35 -2.94 -4.68
C HIS A 191 -5.79 -2.09 -5.81
N TYR A 192 -6.17 -0.82 -5.82
CA TYR A 192 -5.62 0.19 -6.72
C TYR A 192 -5.00 1.30 -5.91
N ILE A 193 -3.70 1.56 -6.13
CA ILE A 193 -2.95 2.58 -5.42
C ILE A 193 -2.37 3.52 -6.46
N LYS A 194 -2.86 4.76 -6.50
CA LYS A 194 -2.55 5.72 -7.57
C LYS A 194 -2.01 7.03 -7.02
N ASP A 195 -0.90 7.49 -7.60
CA ASP A 195 -0.24 8.76 -7.26
C ASP A 195 0.09 8.90 -5.76
N CYS A 196 0.37 7.78 -5.09
CA CYS A 196 0.68 7.75 -3.67
C CYS A 196 2.18 7.89 -3.40
N LEU A 197 2.52 8.47 -2.26
CA LEU A 197 3.86 8.41 -1.67
C LEU A 197 3.89 7.26 -0.66
N ILE A 198 4.78 6.29 -0.85
CA ILE A 198 4.94 5.14 0.06
C ILE A 198 6.37 5.16 0.58
N MET A 199 6.53 5.26 1.90
CA MET A 199 7.83 5.40 2.55
C MET A 199 8.05 4.29 3.57
N GLY A 200 9.22 3.66 3.55
CA GLY A 200 9.52 2.59 4.50
C GLY A 200 10.95 2.06 4.43
N SER A 201 11.23 1.02 5.20
CA SER A 201 12.57 0.42 5.30
C SER A 201 12.59 -1.02 4.79
N VAL A 202 12.23 -2.00 5.62
CA VAL A 202 12.24 -3.43 5.29
C VAL A 202 10.80 -3.90 5.03
N ASP A 203 10.60 -4.66 3.96
CA ASP A 203 9.33 -5.28 3.56
C ASP A 203 8.15 -4.31 3.56
N PHE A 204 8.38 -3.07 3.18
CA PHE A 204 7.43 -2.01 3.51
C PHE A 204 6.20 -1.98 2.59
N ILE A 205 6.16 -2.81 1.55
CA ILE A 205 4.96 -3.19 0.80
C ILE A 205 4.86 -4.73 0.79
N PHE A 206 3.98 -5.31 1.59
CA PHE A 206 3.97 -6.76 1.79
C PHE A 206 2.56 -7.33 1.90
N GLY A 207 2.43 -8.63 1.62
CA GLY A 207 1.16 -9.35 1.72
C GLY A 207 0.80 -10.16 0.47
N PHE A 208 -0.47 -10.52 0.37
CA PHE A 208 -1.04 -11.43 -0.63
C PHE A 208 -2.00 -10.72 -1.60
N GLY A 209 -2.12 -9.40 -1.52
CA GLY A 209 -2.99 -8.63 -2.43
C GLY A 209 -2.71 -8.87 -3.91
N ARG A 210 -3.75 -8.64 -4.73
CA ARG A 210 -3.64 -8.46 -6.17
C ARG A 210 -3.81 -6.98 -6.45
N SER A 211 -2.67 -6.31 -6.61
CA SER A 211 -2.63 -4.86 -6.45
C SER A 211 -1.91 -4.21 -7.59
N TYR A 212 -2.50 -3.13 -8.08
CA TYR A 212 -1.98 -2.31 -9.16
C TYR A 212 -1.59 -0.94 -8.60
N TYR A 213 -0.30 -0.65 -8.66
CA TYR A 213 0.31 0.59 -8.22
C TYR A 213 0.66 1.43 -9.45
N GLU A 214 0.08 2.62 -9.57
CA GLU A 214 0.26 3.47 -10.75
C GLU A 214 0.69 4.88 -10.34
N GLY A 215 1.75 5.41 -10.97
CA GLY A 215 2.21 6.78 -10.69
C GLY A 215 2.77 6.99 -9.28
N CYS A 216 3.02 5.94 -8.51
CA CYS A 216 3.44 6.04 -7.11
C CYS A 216 4.93 6.43 -6.98
N THR A 217 5.26 7.14 -5.92
CA THR A 217 6.64 7.39 -5.50
C THR A 217 6.95 6.51 -4.30
N ILE A 218 7.95 5.65 -4.43
CA ILE A 218 8.36 4.66 -3.45
C ILE A 218 9.71 5.10 -2.88
N VAL A 219 9.77 5.35 -1.57
CA VAL A 219 10.95 5.96 -0.92
C VAL A 219 11.48 5.08 0.20
N SER A 220 12.74 4.67 0.07
CA SER A 220 13.47 4.11 1.19
C SER A 220 13.87 5.19 2.19
N VAL A 221 13.59 4.96 3.47
CA VAL A 221 13.92 5.89 4.58
C VAL A 221 15.02 5.34 5.51
N THR A 222 15.80 4.36 5.05
CA THR A 222 16.93 3.78 5.80
C THR A 222 18.24 3.89 5.03
N LYS A 223 19.34 4.17 5.75
CA LYS A 223 20.70 4.24 5.18
C LYS A 223 21.37 2.88 5.05
N GLU A 224 20.76 1.84 5.60
CA GLU A 224 21.30 0.48 5.64
C GLU A 224 20.75 -0.32 4.45
N VAL A 225 19.96 -1.36 4.73
CA VAL A 225 19.31 -2.21 3.72
C VAL A 225 17.82 -1.97 3.76
N SER A 226 17.24 -1.79 2.58
CA SER A 226 15.82 -1.62 2.34
C SER A 226 15.33 -2.69 1.39
N VAL A 227 14.13 -3.20 1.67
CA VAL A 227 13.44 -4.15 0.79
C VAL A 227 12.07 -3.56 0.51
N LEU A 228 11.80 -3.22 -0.75
CA LEU A 228 10.55 -2.56 -1.12
C LEU A 228 9.37 -3.50 -0.93
N THR A 229 9.47 -4.72 -1.49
CA THR A 229 8.33 -5.64 -1.54
C THR A 229 8.62 -6.99 -0.88
N ALA A 230 7.61 -7.55 -0.20
CA ALA A 230 7.63 -8.92 0.30
C ALA A 230 6.28 -9.61 0.00
N GLN A 231 6.14 -10.11 -1.21
CA GLN A 231 4.87 -10.63 -1.70
C GLN A 231 4.72 -12.14 -1.36
N GLN A 232 3.54 -12.53 -0.86
CA GLN A 232 3.29 -13.82 -0.19
C GLN A 232 2.60 -14.89 -1.05
N ARG A 233 2.57 -14.75 -2.37
CA ARG A 233 1.86 -15.68 -3.27
C ARG A 233 2.32 -17.13 -3.03
N SER A 234 1.34 -18.01 -2.85
CA SER A 234 1.54 -19.44 -2.63
C SER A 234 1.44 -20.22 -3.95
N LYS A 235 1.82 -21.50 -3.92
CA LYS A 235 1.73 -22.41 -5.08
C LYS A 235 0.35 -23.05 -5.26
N THR A 236 -0.63 -22.78 -4.41
CA THR A 236 -1.99 -23.33 -4.59
C THR A 236 -2.59 -22.79 -5.87
N ILE A 237 -3.50 -23.54 -6.52
CA ILE A 237 -4.10 -23.10 -7.78
C ILE A 237 -4.84 -21.76 -7.62
N GLU A 238 -5.57 -21.59 -6.51
CA GLU A 238 -6.25 -20.33 -6.18
C GLU A 238 -5.25 -19.20 -5.94
N GLY A 239 -4.15 -19.48 -5.23
CA GLY A 239 -3.13 -18.47 -4.94
C GLY A 239 -2.31 -18.08 -6.16
N ALA A 240 -2.13 -19.01 -7.09
CA ALA A 240 -1.40 -18.78 -8.33
C ALA A 240 -2.15 -17.83 -9.28
N LEU A 241 -3.49 -17.85 -9.29
CA LEU A 241 -4.29 -17.08 -10.25
C LEU A 241 -4.56 -15.64 -9.80
N GLU A 242 -4.71 -15.39 -8.49
CA GLU A 242 -5.37 -14.19 -7.97
C GLU A 242 -4.53 -13.29 -7.03
N SER A 243 -3.19 -13.30 -7.11
CA SER A 243 -2.34 -12.43 -6.26
C SER A 243 -1.08 -11.92 -6.95
N GLY A 244 -0.52 -10.81 -6.50
CA GLY A 244 0.73 -10.24 -7.03
C GLY A 244 0.70 -8.73 -7.09
N PHE A 245 1.86 -8.11 -6.98
CA PHE A 245 2.00 -6.66 -7.06
C PHE A 245 2.49 -6.26 -8.44
N SER A 246 1.81 -5.31 -9.07
CA SER A 246 2.22 -4.72 -10.34
C SER A 246 2.36 -3.22 -10.19
N PHE A 247 3.53 -2.69 -10.52
CA PHE A 247 3.89 -1.29 -10.45
C PHE A 247 4.09 -0.75 -11.85
N LYS A 248 3.41 0.35 -12.19
CA LYS A 248 3.53 1.01 -13.48
C LYS A 248 3.77 2.50 -13.33
N ASN A 249 4.68 3.07 -14.11
CA ASN A 249 4.98 4.51 -14.10
C ASN A 249 5.32 5.04 -12.70
N CYS A 250 5.91 4.20 -11.86
CA CYS A 250 6.32 4.56 -10.51
C CYS A 250 7.75 5.12 -10.51
N SER A 251 8.18 5.71 -9.39
CA SER A 251 9.59 6.05 -9.14
C SER A 251 10.08 5.41 -7.84
N ILE A 252 11.31 4.91 -7.85
CA ILE A 252 11.98 4.29 -6.70
C ILE A 252 13.22 5.11 -6.36
N LYS A 253 13.23 5.68 -5.15
CA LYS A 253 14.33 6.50 -4.63
C LYS A 253 14.53 6.29 -3.13
N GLY A 254 15.51 6.96 -2.55
CA GLY A 254 15.70 6.98 -1.11
C GLY A 254 17.17 6.89 -0.74
N GLU A 255 17.42 6.26 0.40
CA GLU A 255 18.76 6.04 0.95
C GLU A 255 19.09 4.55 0.99
N GLY A 256 20.36 4.24 1.30
CA GLY A 256 20.82 2.88 1.55
C GLY A 256 20.86 1.98 0.30
N GLN A 257 20.89 0.68 0.56
CA GLN A 257 20.85 -0.37 -0.45
C GLN A 257 19.42 -0.85 -0.64
N ILE A 258 18.83 -0.59 -1.80
CA ILE A 258 17.43 -0.89 -2.10
C ILE A 258 17.32 -2.18 -2.91
N TYR A 259 16.68 -3.19 -2.32
CA TYR A 259 16.21 -4.39 -3.01
C TYR A 259 14.77 -4.17 -3.48
N LEU A 260 14.49 -4.47 -4.74
CA LEU A 260 13.17 -4.38 -5.38
C LEU A 260 12.13 -5.28 -4.70
N GLY A 261 12.56 -6.41 -4.16
CA GLY A 261 11.70 -7.30 -3.40
C GLY A 261 12.38 -8.58 -2.95
N ARG A 262 11.71 -9.28 -2.03
CA ARG A 262 12.08 -10.61 -1.59
C ARG A 262 10.88 -11.57 -1.47
N ALA A 263 11.13 -12.84 -1.74
CA ALA A 263 10.08 -13.84 -1.87
C ALA A 263 9.60 -14.38 -0.52
N TRP A 264 8.66 -13.67 0.11
CA TRP A 264 8.00 -14.16 1.33
C TRP A 264 7.17 -15.42 1.06
N GLY A 265 6.48 -15.47 -0.08
CA GLY A 265 5.77 -16.67 -0.57
C GLY A 265 6.58 -17.46 -1.59
N GLU A 266 6.40 -18.78 -1.63
CA GLU A 266 7.16 -19.67 -2.52
C GLU A 266 6.96 -19.42 -4.02
N SER A 267 5.87 -18.75 -4.40
CA SER A 267 5.54 -18.37 -5.78
C SER A 267 5.31 -16.86 -5.91
N SER A 268 6.04 -16.07 -5.10
CA SER A 268 5.97 -14.61 -5.03
C SER A 268 5.94 -13.94 -6.40
N ARG A 269 5.08 -12.93 -6.60
CA ARG A 269 4.92 -12.24 -7.89
C ARG A 269 4.95 -10.73 -7.74
N VAL A 270 5.94 -10.10 -8.40
CA VAL A 270 6.15 -8.66 -8.42
C VAL A 270 6.59 -8.24 -9.82
N VAL A 271 5.93 -7.24 -10.40
CA VAL A 271 6.28 -6.69 -11.72
C VAL A 271 6.47 -5.19 -11.61
N TYR A 272 7.59 -4.68 -12.13
CA TYR A 272 7.83 -3.24 -12.34
C TYR A 272 7.82 -2.94 -13.84
N ALA A 273 7.02 -1.98 -14.26
CA ALA A 273 6.90 -1.56 -15.66
C ALA A 273 7.02 -0.04 -15.79
N TYR A 274 7.87 0.43 -16.70
CA TYR A 274 8.10 1.87 -16.89
C TYR A 274 8.45 2.61 -15.58
N THR A 275 9.12 1.92 -14.67
CA THR A 275 9.50 2.46 -13.36
C THR A 275 10.88 3.09 -13.45
N ASP A 276 11.02 4.32 -12.94
CA ASP A 276 12.33 4.96 -12.76
C ASP A 276 13.00 4.48 -11.47
N MET A 277 14.25 4.02 -11.57
CA MET A 277 15.01 3.42 -10.49
C MET A 277 16.29 4.21 -10.25
N SER A 278 16.37 4.84 -9.08
CA SER A 278 17.56 5.53 -8.59
C SER A 278 18.76 4.59 -8.42
N LYS A 279 19.95 5.18 -8.21
CA LYS A 279 21.23 4.46 -8.16
C LYS A 279 21.37 3.59 -6.91
N GLU A 280 20.52 3.83 -5.91
CA GLU A 280 20.43 3.10 -4.64
C GLU A 280 19.85 1.70 -4.82
N VAL A 281 19.15 1.43 -5.93
CA VAL A 281 18.72 0.07 -6.29
C VAL A 281 19.94 -0.79 -6.59
N VAL A 282 20.13 -1.86 -5.81
CA VAL A 282 21.31 -2.71 -5.93
C VAL A 282 21.29 -3.48 -7.26
N PRO A 283 22.46 -3.73 -7.89
CA PRO A 283 22.50 -4.41 -9.20
C PRO A 283 21.81 -5.77 -9.20
N VAL A 284 21.96 -6.54 -8.12
CA VAL A 284 21.33 -7.86 -7.91
C VAL A 284 19.80 -7.78 -7.93
N GLY A 285 19.23 -6.63 -7.53
CA GLY A 285 17.81 -6.27 -7.58
C GLY A 285 16.92 -7.00 -6.58
N TRP A 286 17.00 -8.33 -6.53
CA TRP A 286 16.02 -9.19 -5.88
C TRP A 286 16.66 -10.19 -4.92
N ASP A 287 15.90 -10.61 -3.93
CA ASP A 287 16.30 -11.63 -2.95
C ASP A 287 15.31 -12.83 -2.99
N GLY A 288 15.84 -14.04 -3.13
CA GLY A 288 15.05 -15.28 -3.10
C GLY A 288 14.58 -15.67 -1.70
N TRP A 289 15.01 -14.93 -0.68
CA TRP A 289 14.77 -15.20 0.73
C TRP A 289 15.27 -16.61 1.11
N ASN A 290 14.39 -17.48 1.59
CA ASN A 290 14.71 -18.85 2.00
C ASN A 290 14.41 -19.89 0.92
N ILE A 291 14.14 -19.47 -0.32
CA ILE A 291 13.81 -20.39 -1.41
C ILE A 291 15.10 -20.98 -1.99
N ALA A 292 15.29 -22.29 -1.83
CA ALA A 292 16.52 -22.98 -2.24
C ALA A 292 16.76 -22.98 -3.77
N LYS A 293 15.69 -22.95 -4.57
CA LYS A 293 15.75 -22.94 -6.04
C LYS A 293 14.74 -21.94 -6.64
N PRO A 294 14.98 -20.62 -6.51
CA PRO A 294 14.07 -19.58 -6.97
C PRO A 294 13.65 -19.74 -8.45
N GLU A 295 14.57 -20.18 -9.30
CA GLU A 295 14.39 -20.42 -10.73
C GLU A 295 13.31 -21.48 -11.05
N SER A 296 12.96 -22.34 -10.09
CA SER A 296 11.98 -23.43 -10.26
C SER A 296 10.80 -23.35 -9.28
N SER A 297 10.75 -22.33 -8.41
CA SER A 297 9.74 -22.24 -7.36
C SER A 297 8.41 -21.65 -7.85
N GLY A 298 8.45 -20.93 -8.97
CA GLY A 298 7.32 -20.15 -9.48
C GLY A 298 7.30 -18.70 -9.00
N ILE A 299 8.42 -18.20 -8.49
CA ILE A 299 8.64 -16.76 -8.38
C ILE A 299 8.51 -16.13 -9.77
N TYR A 300 7.88 -14.97 -9.83
CA TYR A 300 7.75 -14.18 -11.05
C TYR A 300 8.11 -12.74 -10.73
N TYR A 301 9.40 -12.43 -10.81
CA TYR A 301 9.95 -11.09 -10.59
C TYR A 301 10.42 -10.52 -11.91
N GLY A 302 9.66 -9.54 -12.42
CA GLY A 302 9.85 -9.03 -13.76
C GLY A 302 10.00 -7.52 -13.81
N GLU A 303 10.86 -7.08 -14.70
CA GLU A 303 11.06 -5.67 -15.05
C GLU A 303 10.73 -5.48 -16.53
N PHE A 304 9.98 -4.44 -16.87
CA PHE A 304 9.64 -4.09 -18.25
C PHE A 304 9.90 -2.62 -18.53
N LYS A 305 10.83 -2.31 -19.44
CA LYS A 305 11.15 -0.92 -19.84
C LYS A 305 11.36 0.02 -18.64
N CYS A 306 11.98 -0.48 -17.56
CA CYS A 306 12.38 0.33 -16.43
C CYS A 306 13.59 1.19 -16.82
N THR A 307 13.73 2.36 -16.18
CA THR A 307 14.74 3.37 -16.51
C THR A 307 15.48 3.84 -15.26
N GLY A 308 16.53 4.64 -15.44
CA GLY A 308 17.32 5.17 -14.35
C GLY A 308 18.60 4.35 -14.06
N PRO A 309 19.53 4.89 -13.27
CA PRO A 309 20.83 4.26 -13.03
C PRO A 309 20.75 2.90 -12.29
N GLY A 310 19.65 2.62 -11.59
CA GLY A 310 19.41 1.35 -10.89
C GLY A 310 18.76 0.25 -11.73
N SER A 311 18.36 0.52 -12.98
CA SER A 311 17.49 -0.36 -13.78
C SER A 311 18.22 -1.32 -14.74
N ASP A 312 19.52 -1.55 -14.56
CA ASP A 312 20.30 -2.41 -15.45
C ASP A 312 19.94 -3.91 -15.28
N ALA A 313 18.99 -4.37 -16.10
CA ALA A 313 18.47 -5.74 -16.08
C ALA A 313 19.56 -6.82 -16.25
N LYS A 314 20.67 -6.51 -16.91
CA LYS A 314 21.77 -7.47 -17.16
C LYS A 314 22.55 -7.83 -15.89
N LYS A 315 22.42 -7.04 -14.82
CA LYS A 315 23.12 -7.24 -13.55
C LYS A 315 22.28 -7.94 -12.49
N ARG A 316 21.01 -8.25 -12.80
CA ARG A 316 20.08 -8.88 -11.87
C ARG A 316 20.49 -10.32 -11.55
N VAL A 317 19.94 -10.85 -10.45
CA VAL A 317 19.94 -12.29 -10.20
C VAL A 317 19.46 -13.06 -11.43
N GLY A 318 20.06 -14.21 -11.72
CA GLY A 318 19.83 -14.95 -12.96
C GLY A 318 18.41 -15.50 -13.17
N TRP A 319 17.56 -15.45 -12.14
CA TRP A 319 16.16 -15.87 -12.20
C TRP A 319 15.17 -14.68 -12.29
N ALA A 320 15.67 -13.43 -12.27
CA ALA A 320 14.86 -12.26 -12.58
C ALA A 320 14.53 -12.20 -14.08
N LEU A 321 13.38 -11.62 -14.41
CA LEU A 321 12.85 -11.60 -15.77
C LEU A 321 12.99 -10.20 -16.37
N ASP A 322 13.68 -10.10 -17.51
CA ASP A 322 13.55 -8.96 -18.43
C ASP A 322 12.39 -9.26 -19.38
N LEU A 323 11.24 -8.63 -19.13
CA LEU A 323 9.98 -9.00 -19.76
C LEU A 323 9.90 -8.48 -21.19
N THR A 324 9.31 -9.27 -22.09
CA THR A 324 8.83 -8.74 -23.37
C THR A 324 7.51 -7.99 -23.19
N GLU A 325 7.09 -7.27 -24.22
CA GLU A 325 5.81 -6.55 -24.20
C GLU A 325 4.62 -7.50 -23.99
N GLU A 326 4.62 -8.66 -24.63
CA GLU A 326 3.59 -9.68 -24.50
C GLU A 326 3.53 -10.24 -23.08
N GLN A 327 4.68 -10.42 -22.44
CA GLN A 327 4.76 -10.90 -21.05
C GLN A 327 4.33 -9.82 -20.04
N ALA A 328 4.61 -8.54 -20.32
CA ALA A 328 4.24 -7.44 -19.45
C ALA A 328 2.76 -7.03 -19.57
N LYS A 329 2.15 -7.19 -20.76
CA LYS A 329 0.78 -6.76 -21.08
C LYS A 329 -0.30 -7.13 -20.03
N PRO A 330 -0.31 -8.33 -19.43
CA PRO A 330 -1.29 -8.69 -18.40
C PRO A 330 -1.21 -7.84 -17.12
N PHE A 331 -0.07 -7.20 -16.86
CA PHE A 331 0.23 -6.53 -15.59
C PHE A 331 0.16 -4.99 -15.66
N ILE A 332 0.13 -4.39 -16.85
CA ILE A 332 0.35 -2.94 -17.06
C ILE A 332 -0.92 -2.10 -17.28
N GLY A 333 -2.06 -2.58 -16.80
CA GLY A 333 -3.34 -1.87 -16.89
C GLY A 333 -4.31 -2.26 -15.78
N THR A 334 -5.36 -1.45 -15.61
CA THR A 334 -6.40 -1.66 -14.57
C THR A 334 -7.17 -2.97 -14.77
N HIS A 335 -7.14 -3.57 -15.96
CA HIS A 335 -7.66 -4.93 -16.18
C HIS A 335 -6.96 -5.97 -15.30
N TYR A 336 -5.71 -5.73 -14.88
CA TYR A 336 -5.00 -6.59 -13.93
C TYR A 336 -5.75 -6.75 -12.61
N ILE A 337 -6.57 -5.78 -12.21
CA ILE A 337 -7.38 -5.80 -10.98
C ILE A 337 -8.88 -5.78 -11.28
N TYR A 338 -9.29 -6.12 -12.51
CA TYR A 338 -10.68 -6.03 -12.95
C TYR A 338 -11.28 -4.63 -12.79
N GLY A 339 -10.47 -3.59 -12.96
CA GLY A 339 -10.81 -2.21 -12.60
C GLY A 339 -12.09 -1.66 -13.23
N ASP A 340 -12.41 -2.06 -14.46
CA ASP A 340 -13.64 -1.66 -15.16
C ASP A 340 -14.94 -2.04 -14.42
N SER A 341 -14.88 -2.99 -13.49
CA SER A 341 -16.04 -3.45 -12.71
C SER A 341 -16.25 -2.69 -11.40
N TRP A 342 -15.27 -1.92 -10.92
CA TRP A 342 -15.35 -1.33 -9.57
C TRP A 342 -14.60 -0.01 -9.33
N LEU A 343 -13.75 0.43 -10.25
CA LEU A 343 -13.04 1.70 -10.09
C LEU A 343 -13.92 2.88 -10.50
N ILE A 344 -14.03 3.85 -9.60
CA ILE A 344 -14.62 5.16 -9.85
C ILE A 344 -13.55 6.20 -9.51
N PRO A 345 -13.00 6.92 -10.51
CA PRO A 345 -12.01 7.95 -10.25
C PRO A 345 -12.57 9.08 -9.38
N PRO A 346 -11.78 9.68 -8.48
CA PRO A 346 -12.22 10.74 -7.56
C PRO A 346 -12.84 11.97 -8.26
N ASP A 347 -12.39 12.25 -9.49
CA ASP A 347 -12.83 13.40 -10.28
C ASP A 347 -14.03 13.10 -11.19
N GLY A 348 -14.61 11.89 -11.10
CA GLY A 348 -15.79 11.50 -11.88
C GLY A 348 -15.53 11.29 -13.38
N THR A 349 -14.29 11.44 -13.85
CA THR A 349 -13.93 11.09 -15.23
C THR A 349 -13.93 9.57 -15.37
N SER A 350 -14.91 9.00 -16.06
CA SER A 350 -14.88 7.59 -16.43
C SER A 350 -13.62 7.29 -17.22
N THR A 351 -12.93 6.19 -16.88
CA THR A 351 -11.80 5.69 -17.67
C THR A 351 -12.31 5.16 -19.00
N SER A 352 -12.51 6.05 -19.98
CA SER A 352 -12.58 5.62 -21.37
C SER A 352 -11.19 5.14 -21.78
N SER A 353 -11.04 3.84 -21.98
CA SER A 353 -9.89 3.28 -22.68
C SER A 353 -9.79 3.94 -24.05
N SER A 354 -8.76 4.76 -24.25
CA SER A 354 -8.45 5.35 -25.55
C SER A 354 -7.97 4.24 -26.48
N SER A 355 -8.83 3.90 -27.45
CA SER A 355 -8.42 3.21 -28.66
C SER A 355 -7.38 4.06 -29.39
N ALA A 356 -6.27 3.44 -29.74
CA ALA A 356 -5.21 4.05 -30.54
C ALA A 356 -5.80 4.58 -31.84
N SER A 357 -5.74 5.90 -32.03
CA SER A 357 -5.90 6.53 -33.35
C SER A 357 -4.53 7.01 -33.81
N THR A 358 -4.08 6.35 -34.87
CA THR A 358 -2.90 6.69 -35.66
C THR A 358 -3.06 8.11 -36.20
N SER A 359 -2.13 9.01 -35.89
CA SER A 359 -1.94 10.21 -36.69
C SER A 359 -0.46 10.54 -36.82
N SER A 360 -0.14 10.96 -38.03
CA SER A 360 1.14 11.02 -38.70
C SER A 360 2.07 12.13 -38.20
N ASN A 361 3.37 11.82 -38.26
CA ASN A 361 4.49 12.75 -38.14
C ASN A 361 4.28 14.07 -38.90
N SER A 362 4.54 15.19 -38.22
CA SER A 362 5.16 16.35 -38.83
C SER A 362 6.10 17.05 -37.84
N THR A 363 7.21 17.48 -38.39
CA THR A 363 8.43 18.05 -37.81
C THR A 363 8.28 19.47 -37.27
N ALA A 364 8.93 19.77 -36.14
CA ALA A 364 9.58 21.06 -35.80
C ALA A 364 10.30 20.87 -34.44
N GLU A 365 11.62 20.74 -34.40
CA GLU A 365 12.62 21.82 -34.30
C GLU A 365 12.68 22.50 -32.91
N ALA A 366 13.85 22.39 -32.29
CA ALA A 366 14.18 22.87 -30.95
C ALA A 366 14.44 24.39 -30.94
N PRO A 367 14.41 25.01 -29.74
CA PRO A 367 15.56 25.83 -29.40
C PRO A 367 16.08 25.62 -27.98
N THR A 368 17.39 25.38 -27.94
CA THR A 368 18.44 25.94 -27.07
C THR A 368 18.11 26.60 -25.73
N ALA A 369 18.95 26.21 -24.77
CA ALA A 369 19.15 26.73 -23.44
C ALA A 369 19.47 28.24 -23.34
N SER A 370 19.10 28.81 -22.20
CA SER A 370 19.83 29.94 -21.59
C SER A 370 19.92 29.73 -20.08
N SER A 371 21.15 29.63 -19.63
CA SER A 371 21.62 29.75 -18.25
C SER A 371 21.22 31.09 -17.61
N ASN A 372 21.00 31.09 -16.29
CA ASN A 372 21.62 32.10 -15.45
C ASN A 372 21.82 31.59 -14.02
N SER A 373 23.10 31.59 -13.64
CA SER A 373 23.64 31.42 -12.30
C SER A 373 23.50 32.69 -11.49
N THR A 374 23.22 32.58 -10.19
CA THR A 374 23.90 33.42 -9.18
C THR A 374 23.93 32.70 -7.84
N ALA A 375 25.12 32.69 -7.26
CA ALA A 375 25.47 32.09 -5.98
C ALA A 375 25.49 33.14 -4.86
N SER A 376 25.59 32.61 -3.64
CA SER A 376 26.08 33.20 -2.37
C SER A 376 25.00 33.47 -1.33
N ALA A 377 25.24 33.33 -0.04
CA ALA A 377 26.22 32.61 0.79
C ALA A 377 25.78 32.84 2.24
N ASN A 378 26.05 31.85 3.10
CA ASN A 378 26.34 31.95 4.54
C ASN A 378 25.52 32.89 5.45
N LYS A 379 24.90 32.29 6.49
CA LYS A 379 25.31 32.65 7.86
C LYS A 379 25.14 31.48 8.84
N LYS A 380 26.09 31.48 9.77
CA LYS A 380 26.43 30.54 10.84
C LYS A 380 25.78 31.02 12.16
N GLU A 381 25.81 30.14 13.18
CA GLU A 381 25.56 30.32 14.63
C GLU A 381 24.29 29.62 15.13
N SER A 382 24.20 29.02 16.32
CA SER A 382 25.09 28.28 17.25
C SER A 382 24.28 28.08 18.54
N ASN A 383 24.42 26.92 19.20
CA ASN A 383 24.09 26.63 20.62
C ASN A 383 22.61 26.78 21.06
N SER A 384 22.06 26.10 22.07
CA SER A 384 22.53 25.05 22.99
C SER A 384 21.30 24.53 23.79
N THR A 385 21.51 23.42 24.50
CA THR A 385 20.94 23.05 25.81
C THR A 385 19.48 22.60 25.96
N ALA A 386 19.40 21.36 26.43
CA ALA A 386 18.32 20.62 27.09
C ALA A 386 17.61 21.37 28.23
N GLU A 387 16.35 21.02 28.50
CA GLU A 387 15.94 20.34 29.74
C GLU A 387 14.48 19.84 29.67
N ALA A 388 14.24 18.69 30.31
CA ALA A 388 12.93 18.09 30.55
C ALA A 388 12.23 18.77 31.74
N PRO A 389 10.92 18.49 31.94
CA PRO A 389 10.54 18.09 33.30
C PRO A 389 9.56 16.90 33.35
N THR A 390 9.98 15.95 34.19
CA THR A 390 9.22 15.25 35.26
C THR A 390 7.72 14.98 35.13
N ALA A 391 7.44 13.69 35.27
CA ALA A 391 6.17 13.06 35.59
C ALA A 391 5.62 13.43 36.98
N THR A 392 4.29 13.50 37.07
CA THR A 392 3.54 13.39 38.32
C THR A 392 2.49 12.29 38.20
N SER A 393 2.55 11.38 39.17
CA SER A 393 1.68 10.25 39.42
C SER A 393 0.33 10.64 40.00
N TYR A 394 -0.75 9.98 39.59
CA TYR A 394 -1.92 9.73 40.43
C TYR A 394 -2.51 8.34 40.16
N SER A 395 -2.85 7.64 41.25
CA SER A 395 -3.32 6.26 41.28
C SER A 395 -4.85 6.17 41.32
N THR A 396 -5.34 5.07 40.72
CA THR A 396 -6.49 4.22 41.12
C THR A 396 -7.90 4.82 41.26
N ALA A 397 -8.85 4.27 40.47
CA ALA A 397 -9.97 3.51 40.99
C ALA A 397 -10.66 2.67 39.89
N SER A 398 -10.87 1.39 40.20
CA SER A 398 -11.58 0.40 39.41
C SER A 398 -13.10 0.57 39.49
N ALA A 399 -13.81 0.28 38.41
CA ALA A 399 -15.22 -0.11 38.47
C ALA A 399 -15.52 -1.19 37.42
N THR A 400 -15.95 -2.33 37.94
CA THR A 400 -16.32 -3.56 37.26
C THR A 400 -17.72 -3.43 36.69
N THR A 401 -17.95 -3.80 35.43
CA THR A 401 -19.24 -4.36 34.99
C THR A 401 -19.05 -5.36 33.86
N SER A 402 -19.56 -6.55 34.12
CA SER A 402 -19.76 -7.70 33.24
C SER A 402 -20.70 -7.42 32.07
N ASN A 403 -20.42 -7.97 30.88
CA ASN A 403 -21.35 -8.92 30.26
C ASN A 403 -20.84 -9.64 28.99
N SER A 404 -21.14 -10.94 29.01
CA SER A 404 -21.52 -11.88 27.94
C SER A 404 -20.80 -11.89 26.59
N THR A 405 -20.07 -13.01 26.45
CA THR A 405 -19.69 -13.76 25.25
C THR A 405 -20.68 -13.80 24.09
N ALA A 406 -20.19 -13.54 22.88
CA ALA A 406 -20.62 -14.20 21.65
C ALA A 406 -19.35 -14.60 20.85
N SER A 407 -19.09 -15.91 20.81
CA SER A 407 -17.93 -16.51 20.15
C SER A 407 -18.18 -16.64 18.65
N ALA A 408 -17.53 -15.81 17.84
CA ALA A 408 -17.29 -16.10 16.43
C ALA A 408 -15.86 -16.64 16.27
N LYS A 409 -15.74 -17.90 15.84
CA LYS A 409 -14.47 -18.55 15.51
C LYS A 409 -13.79 -17.80 14.35
N ALA A 410 -12.84 -16.94 14.66
CA ALA A 410 -11.85 -16.48 13.70
C ALA A 410 -10.80 -17.58 13.53
N THR A 411 -10.62 -18.07 12.31
CA THR A 411 -9.52 -18.95 11.93
C THR A 411 -8.22 -18.15 12.00
N ASN A 412 -7.39 -18.44 13.01
CA ASN A 412 -6.06 -17.83 13.18
C ASN A 412 -5.13 -18.27 12.05
N TYR A 413 -4.88 -17.40 11.07
CA TYR A 413 -3.66 -17.46 10.27
C TYR A 413 -2.54 -16.75 11.05
N SER A 414 -1.69 -17.53 11.72
CA SER A 414 -0.47 -17.04 12.35
C SER A 414 0.57 -16.74 11.26
N SER A 415 0.64 -15.49 10.79
CA SER A 415 1.75 -14.99 9.97
C SER A 415 2.78 -14.27 10.87
N SER A 416 3.83 -14.99 11.27
CA SER A 416 5.06 -14.37 11.74
C SER A 416 6.13 -14.56 10.68
N SER A 417 6.75 -13.47 10.24
CA SER A 417 8.01 -13.55 9.49
C SER A 417 9.09 -13.97 10.48
N PRO A 418 9.78 -15.12 10.27
CA PRO A 418 10.87 -15.53 11.15
C PRO A 418 12.06 -14.56 11.03
N PRO A 419 12.83 -14.34 12.10
CA PRO A 419 13.97 -13.42 12.08
C PRO A 419 15.05 -13.91 11.11
N ALA A 420 15.71 -12.95 10.46
CA ALA A 420 16.88 -13.20 9.63
C ALA A 420 17.98 -13.82 10.50
N LYS A 421 18.29 -15.10 10.27
CA LYS A 421 19.43 -15.75 10.91
C LYS A 421 20.70 -15.23 10.26
N GLY A 422 21.42 -14.36 10.96
CA GLY A 422 22.78 -14.00 10.60
C GLY A 422 23.69 -15.23 10.72
N LYS A 423 24.32 -15.60 9.60
CA LYS A 423 25.68 -16.13 9.53
C LYS A 423 26.26 -15.86 8.15
#